data_AF-A0A1Q6ZEQ8-F1
#
_entry.id   AF-A0A1Q6ZEQ8-F1
#
_cell.length_a   1.000
_cell.length_b   1.000
_cell.length_c   1.000
_cell.angle_alpha   90.00
_cell.angle_beta   90.00
_cell.angle_gamma   90.00
#
_symmetry.space_group_name_H-M   'P 1'
#
loop_
_entity.id
_entity.type
_entity.pdbx_description
1 polymer ?
#
loop_
_entity_poly.entity_id
_entity_poly.type
_entity_poly.pdbx_seq_one_letter_code
_entity_poly.pdbx_strand_id
1 'polypeptide(L)'
;ATRMHTAVESLPTVGSNKLALRIGFHTGPVVQRDNDIFGDTVNVASRLADQAVRGQILTSQETAALLGGFIRNWTRPLYSIQIRGKAEEVAICEVVWRQSPDVTEAIGSSVARKPAPVTLRLQYHGQEAMRRRGQDAIMIGRGPDCELVISDPKASRQHCTIERRQDRYVLQDHSTNGTYVTADGEREILLQREDLTLRGHGWIAFGQPRASTTDIVEYFCEQVPE
;
A
#
# COMPACT_ATOMS: atom_id res chain seq x y z
N ALA A 1 -0.39 5.40 -13.66
CA ALA A 1 0.12 4.02 -13.78
C ALA A 1 -0.97 2.97 -13.56
N THR A 2 -1.54 2.83 -12.36
CA THR A 2 -2.56 1.80 -12.03
C THR A 2 -3.77 1.78 -12.96
N ARG A 3 -4.35 2.96 -13.27
CA ARG A 3 -5.45 3.10 -14.23
C ARG A 3 -5.11 2.62 -15.65
N MET A 4 -3.89 2.89 -16.13
CA MET A 4 -3.46 2.45 -17.47
C MET A 4 -3.41 0.92 -17.54
N HIS A 5 -2.88 0.33 -16.47
CA HIS A 5 -2.82 -1.10 -16.27
C HIS A 5 -4.22 -1.75 -16.24
N THR A 6 -5.17 -1.19 -15.49
CA THR A 6 -6.57 -1.65 -15.51
C THR A 6 -7.19 -1.55 -16.91
N ALA A 7 -6.96 -0.45 -17.62
CA ALA A 7 -7.49 -0.25 -18.97
C ALA A 7 -6.93 -1.28 -19.97
N VAL A 8 -5.62 -1.49 -20.01
CA VAL A 8 -5.00 -2.46 -20.92
C VAL A 8 -5.47 -3.88 -20.64
N GLU A 9 -5.77 -4.20 -19.39
CA GLU A 9 -6.26 -5.52 -19.03
C GLU A 9 -7.72 -5.79 -19.36
N SER A 10 -8.52 -4.74 -19.52
CA SER A 10 -9.88 -4.83 -20.06
C SER A 10 -9.92 -4.97 -21.58
N LEU A 11 -8.79 -4.83 -22.28
CA LEU A 11 -8.75 -5.00 -23.72
C LEU A 11 -8.89 -6.48 -24.11
N PRO A 12 -9.56 -6.78 -25.24
CA PRO A 12 -9.64 -8.13 -25.77
C PRO A 12 -8.25 -8.66 -26.16
N THR A 13 -8.11 -9.98 -26.15
CA THR A 13 -6.89 -10.63 -26.63
C THR A 13 -6.72 -10.40 -28.12
N VAL A 14 -5.50 -10.09 -28.55
CA VAL A 14 -5.14 -9.95 -29.96
C VAL A 14 -4.46 -11.24 -30.38
N GLY A 15 -5.18 -12.11 -31.10
CA GLY A 15 -4.76 -13.49 -31.34
C GLY A 15 -4.70 -14.28 -30.03
N SER A 16 -3.58 -14.95 -29.77
CA SER A 16 -3.31 -15.69 -28.52
C SER A 16 -2.67 -14.83 -27.41
N ASN A 17 -2.39 -13.55 -27.68
CA ASN A 17 -1.63 -12.70 -26.77
C ASN A 17 -2.53 -11.72 -26.01
N LYS A 18 -2.39 -11.70 -24.68
CA LYS A 18 -2.97 -10.67 -23.82
C LYS A 18 -1.97 -9.51 -23.67
N LEU A 19 -2.34 -8.32 -24.12
CA LEU A 19 -1.53 -7.11 -23.94
C LEU A 19 -1.31 -6.82 -22.46
N ALA A 20 -0.14 -6.27 -22.15
CA ALA A 20 0.22 -5.83 -20.81
C ALA A 20 1.29 -4.75 -20.88
N LEU A 21 1.29 -3.89 -19.87
CA LEU A 21 2.25 -2.79 -19.73
C LEU A 21 3.41 -3.18 -18.83
N ARG A 22 4.51 -2.46 -19.00
CA ARG A 22 5.61 -2.34 -18.04
C ARG A 22 5.76 -0.85 -17.78
N ILE A 23 5.72 -0.42 -16.52
CA ILE A 23 5.72 1.00 -16.18
C ILE A 23 6.88 1.27 -15.24
N GLY A 24 7.75 2.20 -15.62
CA GLY A 24 8.74 2.81 -14.74
C GLY A 24 8.47 4.30 -14.61
N PHE A 25 8.57 4.85 -13.41
CA PHE A 25 8.48 6.30 -13.22
C PHE A 25 9.42 6.79 -12.12
N HIS A 26 9.89 8.01 -12.25
CA HIS A 26 10.77 8.68 -11.31
C HIS A 26 10.50 10.18 -11.32
N THR A 27 10.89 10.87 -10.26
CA THR A 27 10.73 12.32 -10.10
C THR A 27 12.08 12.92 -9.74
N GLY A 28 12.39 14.04 -10.37
CA GLY A 28 13.64 14.77 -10.19
C GLY A 28 13.72 15.96 -11.16
N PRO A 29 14.78 16.77 -11.08
CA PRO A 29 14.98 17.90 -11.97
C PRO A 29 15.16 17.46 -13.43
N VAL A 30 14.64 18.25 -14.36
CA VAL A 30 14.75 18.01 -15.82
C VAL A 30 15.06 19.31 -16.54
N VAL A 31 15.69 19.20 -17.70
CA VAL A 31 15.94 20.33 -18.61
C VAL A 31 15.09 20.13 -19.85
N GLN A 32 14.16 21.04 -20.10
CA GLN A 32 13.37 21.06 -21.33
C GLN A 32 14.05 21.97 -22.36
N ARG A 33 14.23 21.47 -23.59
CA ARG A 33 14.67 22.26 -24.74
C ARG A 33 13.76 21.95 -25.91
N ASP A 34 13.22 22.99 -26.51
CA ASP A 34 12.19 22.88 -27.55
C ASP A 34 11.06 21.94 -27.12
N ASN A 35 10.88 20.82 -27.83
CA ASN A 35 9.82 19.84 -27.58
C ASN A 35 10.35 18.53 -26.94
N ASP A 36 11.54 18.56 -26.33
CA ASP A 36 12.19 17.38 -25.75
C ASP A 36 12.67 17.62 -24.31
N ILE A 37 12.78 16.54 -23.52
CA ILE A 37 13.10 16.57 -22.09
C ILE A 37 14.38 15.76 -21.85
N PHE A 38 15.36 16.41 -21.23
CA PHE A 38 16.67 15.84 -20.97
C PHE A 38 17.01 15.84 -19.48
N GLY A 39 17.97 14.99 -19.12
CA GLY A 39 18.56 14.94 -17.79
C GLY A 39 18.53 13.55 -17.16
N ASP A 40 19.25 13.41 -16.06
CA ASP A 40 19.39 12.13 -15.36
C ASP A 40 18.05 11.55 -14.91
N THR A 41 17.09 12.39 -14.55
CA THR A 41 15.74 11.96 -14.16
C THR A 41 15.07 11.12 -15.26
N VAL A 42 15.21 11.51 -16.54
CA VAL A 42 14.63 10.79 -17.68
C VAL A 42 15.36 9.45 -17.88
N ASN A 43 16.68 9.46 -17.75
CA ASN A 43 17.49 8.23 -17.83
C ASN A 43 17.09 7.23 -16.74
N VAL A 44 16.90 7.69 -15.50
CA VAL A 44 16.44 6.84 -14.38
C VAL A 44 15.05 6.28 -14.68
N ALA A 45 14.09 7.11 -15.10
CA ALA A 45 12.74 6.66 -15.42
C ALA A 45 12.71 5.60 -16.53
N SER A 46 13.50 5.79 -17.60
CA SER A 46 13.64 4.82 -18.67
C SER A 46 14.24 3.51 -18.19
N ARG A 47 15.29 3.55 -17.35
CA ARG A 47 15.89 2.34 -16.78
C ARG A 47 14.93 1.57 -15.88
N LEU A 48 14.14 2.27 -15.07
CA LEU A 48 13.11 1.62 -14.26
C LEU A 48 12.04 0.94 -15.14
N ALA A 49 11.67 1.54 -16.27
CA ALA A 49 10.73 0.93 -17.21
C ALA A 49 11.31 -0.30 -17.90
N ASP A 50 12.60 -0.28 -18.25
CA ASP A 50 13.32 -1.43 -18.83
C ASP A 50 13.40 -2.62 -17.85
N GLN A 51 13.58 -2.35 -16.56
CA GLN A 51 13.64 -3.37 -15.50
C GLN A 51 12.27 -3.94 -15.13
N ALA A 52 11.19 -3.20 -15.38
CA ALA A 52 9.85 -3.65 -15.03
C ALA A 52 9.45 -4.87 -15.88
N VAL A 53 8.91 -5.91 -15.24
CA VAL A 53 8.34 -7.06 -15.94
C VAL A 53 6.86 -6.82 -16.29
N ARG A 54 6.26 -7.75 -17.06
CA ARG A 54 4.87 -7.68 -17.50
C ARG A 54 3.91 -7.43 -16.32
N GLY A 55 3.12 -6.36 -16.40
CA GLY A 55 2.15 -6.02 -15.35
C GLY A 55 2.75 -5.28 -14.16
N GLN A 56 4.04 -4.96 -14.17
CA GLN A 56 4.73 -4.35 -13.03
C GLN A 56 4.84 -2.82 -13.15
N ILE A 57 4.79 -2.16 -11.99
CA ILE A 57 5.08 -0.74 -11.84
C ILE A 57 6.32 -0.59 -10.93
N LEU A 58 7.39 0.00 -11.45
CA LEU A 58 8.61 0.33 -10.71
C LEU A 58 8.78 1.83 -10.55
N THR A 59 9.35 2.23 -9.42
CA THR A 59 9.80 3.59 -9.14
C THR A 59 11.07 3.56 -8.29
N SER A 60 11.70 4.70 -8.05
CA SER A 60 12.80 4.81 -7.07
C SER A 60 12.24 4.96 -5.66
N GLN A 61 13.01 4.57 -4.63
CA GLN A 61 12.64 4.81 -3.23
C GLN A 61 12.44 6.30 -2.90
N GLU A 62 13.24 7.19 -3.51
CA GLU A 62 13.10 8.64 -3.39
C GLU A 62 11.72 9.11 -3.86
N THR A 63 11.34 8.74 -5.08
CA THR A 63 9.99 9.05 -5.61
C THR A 63 8.88 8.39 -4.79
N ALA A 64 9.07 7.16 -4.31
CA ALA A 64 8.09 6.49 -3.45
C ALA A 64 7.86 7.26 -2.13
N ALA A 65 8.91 7.86 -1.57
CA ALA A 65 8.81 8.71 -0.38
C ALA A 65 8.03 10.01 -0.65
N LEU A 66 7.91 10.45 -1.90
CA LEU A 66 7.09 11.62 -2.26
C LEU A 66 5.61 11.28 -2.50
N LEU A 67 5.27 10.00 -2.63
CA LEU A 67 3.87 9.57 -2.81
C LEU A 67 3.06 9.84 -1.54
N GLY A 68 1.77 10.15 -1.73
CA GLY A 68 0.82 10.25 -0.62
C GLY A 68 0.77 8.96 0.19
N GLY A 69 0.54 9.07 1.50
CA GLY A 69 0.66 7.94 2.44
C GLY A 69 -0.16 6.71 2.04
N PHE A 70 -1.34 6.92 1.45
CA PHE A 70 -2.14 5.85 0.86
C PHE A 70 -1.34 5.03 -0.16
N ILE A 71 -0.81 5.65 -1.22
CA ILE A 71 -0.07 4.93 -2.27
C ILE A 71 1.27 4.41 -1.76
N ARG A 72 1.92 5.14 -0.85
CA ARG A 72 3.16 4.68 -0.21
C ARG A 72 2.97 3.32 0.50
N ASN A 73 1.81 3.10 1.14
CA ASN A 73 1.43 1.81 1.74
C ASN A 73 1.16 0.69 0.74
N TRP A 74 1.22 0.96 -0.56
CA TRP A 74 1.19 -0.04 -1.63
C TRP A 74 2.55 -0.23 -2.28
N THR A 75 3.61 0.30 -1.68
CA THR A 75 4.98 0.14 -2.19
C THR A 75 5.73 -0.99 -1.50
N ARG A 76 6.70 -1.60 -2.20
CA ARG A 76 7.61 -2.62 -1.66
C ARG A 76 9.05 -2.30 -2.10
N PRO A 77 10.00 -2.09 -1.18
CA PRO A 77 11.40 -1.91 -1.57
C PRO A 77 11.94 -3.19 -2.22
N LEU A 78 12.76 -3.02 -3.24
CA LEU A 78 13.45 -4.10 -3.96
C LEU A 78 14.96 -3.96 -3.76
N TYR A 79 15.75 -4.30 -4.79
CA TYR A 79 17.19 -4.12 -4.84
C TYR A 79 17.56 -2.75 -5.42
N SER A 80 18.84 -2.38 -5.30
CA SER A 80 19.40 -1.16 -5.89
C SER A 80 20.04 -1.47 -7.24
N ILE A 81 20.00 -0.51 -8.16
CA ILE A 81 20.68 -0.60 -9.46
C ILE A 81 21.67 0.54 -9.68
N GLN A 82 22.76 0.21 -10.36
CA GLN A 82 23.70 1.20 -10.89
C GLN A 82 23.19 1.74 -12.22
N ILE A 83 23.12 3.05 -12.36
CA ILE A 83 22.70 3.72 -13.59
C ILE A 83 23.88 4.52 -14.14
N ARG A 84 24.24 4.23 -15.40
CA ARG A 84 25.35 4.91 -16.08
C ARG A 84 25.17 6.43 -16.02
N GLY A 85 26.15 7.11 -15.43
CA GLY A 85 26.14 8.57 -15.25
C GLY A 85 25.76 9.02 -13.84
N LYS A 86 25.22 8.15 -12.98
CA LYS A 86 24.93 8.44 -11.57
C LYS A 86 26.03 7.84 -10.68
N ALA A 87 26.50 8.64 -9.71
CA ALA A 87 27.51 8.19 -8.74
C ALA A 87 26.92 7.25 -7.67
N GLU A 88 25.65 7.44 -7.34
CA GLU A 88 24.92 6.67 -6.33
C GLU A 88 23.97 5.67 -6.97
N GLU A 89 23.82 4.52 -6.29
CA GLU A 89 22.83 3.52 -6.67
C GLU A 89 21.42 4.04 -6.50
N VAL A 90 20.55 3.63 -7.42
CA VAL A 90 19.13 3.92 -7.34
C VAL A 90 18.43 2.74 -6.68
N ALA A 91 17.98 2.92 -5.44
CA ALA A 91 17.13 1.96 -4.75
C ALA A 91 15.77 1.86 -5.47
N ILE A 92 15.42 0.66 -5.94
CA ILE A 92 14.15 0.41 -6.64
C ILE A 92 13.05 0.10 -5.63
N CYS A 93 11.85 0.56 -5.93
CA CYS A 93 10.63 0.31 -5.20
C CYS A 93 9.52 -0.11 -6.18
N GLU A 94 8.82 -1.18 -5.88
CA GLU A 94 7.65 -1.63 -6.64
C GLU A 94 6.39 -0.97 -6.11
N VAL A 95 5.53 -0.48 -7.00
CA VAL A 95 4.15 -0.05 -6.65
C VAL A 95 3.20 -1.21 -6.94
N VAL A 96 2.81 -1.91 -5.89
CA VAL A 96 1.89 -3.05 -5.97
C VAL A 96 0.49 -2.53 -6.23
N TRP A 97 -0.09 -2.83 -7.39
CA TRP A 97 -1.42 -2.36 -7.78
C TRP A 97 -2.45 -3.48 -7.97
N ARG A 98 -2.00 -4.74 -7.83
CA ARG A 98 -2.83 -5.94 -7.76
C ARG A 98 -2.32 -6.88 -6.70
N GLN A 99 -3.25 -7.66 -6.16
CA GLN A 99 -2.93 -8.98 -5.66
C GLN A 99 -2.94 -9.93 -6.85
N SER A 100 -1.83 -10.60 -7.14
CA SER A 100 -1.86 -11.78 -8.01
C SER A 100 -2.03 -13.00 -7.10
N PRO A 101 -3.13 -13.76 -7.20
CA PRO A 101 -3.24 -15.06 -6.53
C PRO A 101 -2.44 -16.17 -7.22
N ASP A 102 -2.04 -16.02 -8.49
CA ASP A 102 -1.37 -17.08 -9.25
C ASP A 102 -0.27 -16.53 -10.17
N VAL A 103 0.98 -16.63 -9.74
CA VAL A 103 2.13 -16.90 -10.64
C VAL A 103 3.14 -17.70 -9.82
N THR A 104 2.91 -19.00 -9.70
CA THR A 104 3.98 -19.95 -9.36
C THR A 104 4.39 -20.65 -10.65
N GLU A 105 5.70 -20.75 -10.82
CA GLU A 105 6.41 -21.73 -11.66
C GLU A 105 6.60 -21.42 -13.16
N ALA A 106 7.73 -20.74 -13.39
CA ALA A 106 8.75 -20.94 -14.43
C ALA A 106 9.19 -19.55 -14.90
N ILE A 107 10.28 -18.98 -14.37
CA ILE A 107 11.66 -19.30 -14.73
C ILE A 107 12.55 -18.70 -13.63
N GLY A 108 13.52 -19.50 -13.15
CA GLY A 108 14.84 -19.07 -12.70
C GLY A 108 14.97 -17.91 -11.71
N SER A 109 15.30 -18.26 -10.46
CA SER A 109 16.03 -17.41 -9.50
C SER A 109 15.48 -16.00 -9.27
N SER A 110 14.48 -15.90 -8.41
CA SER A 110 14.55 -14.92 -7.33
C SER A 110 13.95 -15.56 -6.08
N VAL A 111 14.59 -15.35 -4.94
CA VAL A 111 14.12 -15.82 -3.64
C VAL A 111 12.79 -15.12 -3.35
N ALA A 112 11.69 -15.69 -3.83
CA ALA A 112 10.35 -15.31 -3.45
C ALA A 112 10.13 -15.84 -2.03
N ARG A 113 10.67 -15.09 -1.05
CA ARG A 113 10.43 -15.35 0.36
C ARG A 113 8.91 -15.30 0.56
N LYS A 114 8.31 -16.47 0.85
CA LYS A 114 6.91 -16.58 1.27
C LYS A 114 6.70 -15.52 2.36
N PRO A 115 5.74 -14.58 2.22
CA PRO A 115 5.57 -13.56 3.24
C PRO A 115 5.28 -14.26 4.57
N ALA A 116 6.02 -13.91 5.62
CA ALA A 116 5.75 -14.42 6.96
C ALA A 116 4.29 -14.07 7.32
N PRO A 117 3.54 -14.97 7.99
CA PRO A 117 2.21 -14.64 8.45
C PRO A 117 2.23 -13.36 9.27
N VAL A 118 1.45 -12.36 8.87
CA VAL A 118 1.28 -11.12 9.64
C VAL A 118 0.15 -11.34 10.64
N THR A 119 0.39 -11.02 11.90
CA THR A 119 -0.62 -10.93 12.96
C THR A 119 -1.10 -9.49 13.07
N LEU A 120 -2.41 -9.28 13.19
CA LEU A 120 -2.97 -8.00 13.62
C LEU A 120 -3.26 -8.05 15.10
N ARG A 121 -2.80 -7.05 15.84
CA ARG A 121 -3.20 -6.74 17.21
C ARG A 121 -3.75 -5.32 17.25
N LEU A 122 -4.93 -5.15 17.83
CA LEU A 122 -5.61 -3.87 18.05
C LEU A 122 -5.76 -3.66 19.54
N GLN A 123 -5.48 -2.46 20.03
CA GLN A 123 -5.63 -2.10 21.43
C GLN A 123 -6.49 -0.84 21.58
N TYR A 124 -7.46 -0.88 22.49
CA TYR A 124 -8.38 0.21 22.78
C TYR A 124 -8.89 0.12 24.23
N HIS A 125 -8.64 1.13 25.06
CA HIS A 125 -9.05 1.18 26.49
C HIS A 125 -8.81 -0.13 27.26
N GLY A 126 -7.65 -0.77 27.03
CA GLY A 126 -7.28 -2.04 27.68
C GLY A 126 -7.98 -3.28 27.10
N GLN A 127 -8.89 -3.12 26.14
CA GLN A 127 -9.35 -4.22 25.29
C GLN A 127 -8.31 -4.51 24.22
N GLU A 128 -8.09 -5.79 23.95
CA GLU A 128 -7.22 -6.26 22.88
C GLU A 128 -7.97 -7.19 21.94
N ALA A 129 -7.93 -6.89 20.65
CA ALA A 129 -8.41 -7.79 19.60
C ALA A 129 -7.23 -8.26 18.76
N MET A 130 -7.12 -9.58 18.55
CA MET A 130 -6.01 -10.16 17.81
C MET A 130 -6.51 -11.09 16.70
N ARG A 131 -5.80 -11.11 15.57
CA ARG A 131 -6.04 -12.04 14.46
C ARG A 131 -4.74 -12.67 13.98
N ARG A 132 -4.70 -14.00 13.99
CA ARG A 132 -3.52 -14.79 13.59
C ARG A 132 -3.75 -15.75 12.40
N ARG A 133 -5.00 -16.07 12.05
CA ARG A 133 -5.51 -16.78 10.84
C ARG A 133 -6.94 -17.26 11.17
N GLY A 134 -7.84 -17.38 10.19
CA GLY A 134 -9.12 -18.10 10.31
C GLY A 134 -10.38 -17.27 10.63
N GLN A 135 -10.23 -16.04 11.10
CA GLN A 135 -11.30 -15.04 11.12
C GLN A 135 -10.81 -13.81 10.36
N ASP A 136 -11.43 -13.55 9.22
CA ASP A 136 -10.83 -12.69 8.21
C ASP A 136 -11.17 -11.22 8.37
N ALA A 137 -12.15 -10.84 9.20
CA ALA A 137 -12.57 -9.46 9.40
C ALA A 137 -12.83 -9.13 10.88
N ILE A 138 -12.53 -7.89 11.25
CA ILE A 138 -12.91 -7.26 12.52
C ILE A 138 -13.75 -6.03 12.19
N MET A 139 -15.01 -6.01 12.63
CA MET A 139 -15.87 -4.83 12.53
C MET A 139 -15.61 -3.91 13.73
N ILE A 140 -15.34 -2.64 13.44
CA ILE A 140 -15.04 -1.61 14.42
C ILE A 140 -16.08 -0.49 14.29
N GLY A 141 -16.60 -0.02 15.42
CA GLY A 141 -17.57 1.08 15.45
C GLY A 141 -18.24 1.19 16.81
N ARG A 142 -19.12 2.17 16.98
CA ARG A 142 -19.80 2.38 18.28
C ARG A 142 -21.01 1.46 18.52
N GLY A 143 -21.37 0.67 17.52
CA GLY A 143 -22.49 -0.26 17.61
C GLY A 143 -22.12 -1.44 18.52
N PRO A 144 -23.08 -1.97 19.31
CA PRO A 144 -22.83 -3.15 20.14
C PRO A 144 -22.64 -4.44 19.32
N ASP A 145 -22.93 -4.39 18.02
CA ASP A 145 -22.69 -5.45 17.03
C ASP A 145 -21.25 -5.46 16.50
N CYS A 146 -20.45 -4.45 16.83
CA CYS A 146 -19.03 -4.41 16.49
C CYS A 146 -18.23 -5.28 17.46
N GLU A 147 -17.18 -5.90 16.96
CA GLU A 147 -16.28 -6.68 17.80
C GLU A 147 -15.40 -5.76 18.65
N LEU A 148 -14.88 -4.69 18.06
CA LEU A 148 -14.20 -3.62 18.79
C LEU A 148 -15.14 -2.42 18.88
N VAL A 149 -15.77 -2.27 20.05
CA VAL A 149 -16.77 -1.23 20.29
C VAL A 149 -16.09 0.07 20.70
N ILE A 150 -16.26 1.11 19.89
CA ILE A 150 -15.68 2.44 20.13
C ILE A 150 -16.68 3.33 20.88
N SER A 151 -16.23 3.93 21.98
CA SER A 151 -17.07 4.78 22.83
C SER A 151 -17.31 6.19 22.26
N ASP A 152 -16.47 6.63 21.31
CA ASP A 152 -16.54 7.97 20.72
C ASP A 152 -17.91 8.19 20.00
N PRO A 153 -18.70 9.21 20.40
CA PRO A 153 -19.96 9.54 19.75
C PRO A 153 -19.84 9.90 18.26
N LYS A 154 -18.65 10.34 17.81
CA LYS A 154 -18.40 10.66 16.39
C LYS A 154 -18.15 9.42 15.54
N ALA A 155 -17.94 8.25 16.14
CA ALA A 155 -17.86 7.02 15.40
C ALA A 155 -19.23 6.60 14.84
N SER A 156 -19.28 6.12 13.60
CA SER A 156 -20.44 5.40 13.06
C SER A 156 -20.67 4.09 13.81
N ARG A 157 -21.92 3.60 13.82
CA ARG A 157 -22.28 2.33 14.49
C ARG A 157 -21.45 1.17 13.94
N GLN A 158 -21.38 1.08 12.61
CA GLN A 158 -20.42 0.26 11.88
C GLN A 158 -19.50 1.23 11.15
N HIS A 159 -18.27 1.42 11.63
CA HIS A 159 -17.39 2.50 11.18
C HIS A 159 -16.43 2.04 10.10
N CYS A 160 -15.69 0.98 10.38
CA CYS A 160 -14.77 0.39 9.43
C CYS A 160 -14.63 -1.11 9.70
N THR A 161 -14.17 -1.82 8.69
CA THR A 161 -13.80 -3.22 8.80
C THR A 161 -12.32 -3.35 8.56
N ILE A 162 -11.59 -4.06 9.43
CA ILE A 162 -10.22 -4.47 9.12
C ILE A 162 -10.25 -5.93 8.72
N GLU A 163 -9.90 -6.21 7.47
CA GLU A 163 -9.88 -7.56 6.95
C GLU A 163 -8.50 -8.01 6.47
N ARG A 164 -8.24 -9.31 6.60
CA ARG A 164 -7.04 -9.92 6.07
C ARG A 164 -7.26 -10.24 4.59
N ARG A 165 -6.52 -9.55 3.71
CA ARG A 165 -6.45 -9.87 2.28
C ARG A 165 -5.09 -10.49 1.97
N GLN A 166 -5.02 -11.82 1.85
CA GLN A 166 -3.78 -12.59 1.69
C GLN A 166 -2.83 -12.42 2.90
N ASP A 167 -1.70 -11.72 2.74
CA ASP A 167 -0.66 -11.58 3.76
C ASP A 167 -0.59 -10.16 4.37
N ARG A 168 -1.69 -9.42 4.30
CA ARG A 168 -1.80 -8.07 4.87
C ARG A 168 -3.19 -7.81 5.43
N TYR A 169 -3.27 -6.79 6.28
CA TYR A 169 -4.53 -6.27 6.78
C TYR A 169 -4.92 -5.01 6.02
N VAL A 170 -6.17 -4.92 5.63
CA VAL A 170 -6.76 -3.81 4.90
C VAL A 170 -7.91 -3.26 5.73
N LEU A 171 -7.84 -1.98 6.06
CA LEU A 171 -8.92 -1.22 6.67
C LEU A 171 -9.80 -0.68 5.56
N GLN A 172 -11.09 -0.98 5.61
CA GLN A 172 -12.11 -0.44 4.72
C GLN A 172 -13.03 0.50 5.50
N ASP A 173 -13.09 1.77 5.09
CA ASP A 173 -13.94 2.78 5.72
C ASP A 173 -15.40 2.67 5.24
N HIS A 174 -16.34 2.67 6.19
CA HIS A 174 -17.79 2.70 5.96
C HIS A 174 -18.46 3.95 6.58
N SER A 175 -17.65 4.86 7.13
CA SER A 175 -18.12 5.85 8.07
C SER A 175 -18.75 7.07 7.40
N THR A 176 -19.45 7.86 8.22
CA THR A 176 -20.03 9.14 7.78
C THR A 176 -19.01 10.28 7.85
N ASN A 177 -18.14 10.27 8.87
CA ASN A 177 -17.22 11.36 9.17
C ASN A 177 -15.75 11.05 8.81
N GLY A 178 -15.49 9.88 8.21
CA GLY A 178 -14.18 9.40 7.83
C GLY A 178 -13.41 8.72 8.96
N THR A 179 -12.46 7.89 8.56
CA THR A 179 -11.48 7.23 9.43
C THR A 179 -10.12 7.91 9.29
N TYR A 180 -9.49 8.28 10.40
CA TYR A 180 -8.19 8.96 10.41
C TYR A 180 -7.11 7.95 10.83
N VAL A 181 -6.13 7.69 9.96
CA VAL A 181 -5.07 6.71 10.22
C VAL A 181 -3.72 7.40 10.24
N THR A 182 -2.94 7.17 11.30
CA THR A 182 -1.58 7.68 11.47
C THR A 182 -0.63 6.51 11.67
N ALA A 183 0.21 6.19 10.67
CA ALA A 183 1.29 5.23 10.85
C ALA A 183 2.49 5.88 11.55
N ASP A 184 3.33 5.09 12.22
CA ASP A 184 4.55 5.58 12.86
C ASP A 184 5.42 6.42 11.92
N GLY A 185 5.73 7.65 12.35
CA GLY A 185 6.56 8.59 11.60
C GLY A 185 5.89 9.16 10.34
N GLU A 186 4.62 8.84 10.08
CA GLU A 186 3.89 9.33 8.91
C GLU A 186 2.86 10.42 9.27
N ARG A 187 2.42 11.16 8.24
CA ARG A 187 1.32 12.12 8.39
C ARG A 187 -0.01 11.37 8.45
N GLU A 188 -0.96 11.94 9.20
CA GLU A 188 -2.32 11.42 9.27
C GLU A 188 -3.00 11.43 7.91
N ILE A 189 -3.75 10.37 7.62
CA ILE A 189 -4.51 10.16 6.38
C ILE A 189 -5.98 10.08 6.75
N LEU A 190 -6.81 10.87 6.09
CA LEU A 190 -8.27 10.75 6.14
C LEU A 190 -8.74 9.78 5.05
N LEU A 191 -9.45 8.74 5.46
CA LEU A 191 -10.12 7.77 4.59
C LEU A 191 -11.62 8.06 4.58
N GLN A 192 -12.22 8.10 3.39
CA GLN A 192 -13.67 8.26 3.20
C GLN A 192 -14.15 7.30 2.12
N ARG A 193 -14.74 6.18 2.51
CA ARG A 193 -15.15 5.08 1.62
C ARG A 193 -13.99 4.53 0.78
N GLU A 194 -12.80 4.49 1.39
CA GLU A 194 -11.58 4.00 0.77
C GLU A 194 -10.95 2.87 1.62
N ASP A 195 -10.05 2.11 0.98
CA ASP A 195 -9.37 0.95 1.55
C ASP A 195 -7.88 1.24 1.80
N LEU A 196 -7.41 1.21 3.04
CA LEU A 196 -5.99 1.39 3.38
C LEU A 196 -5.34 0.10 3.86
N THR A 197 -4.19 -0.27 3.29
CA THR A 197 -3.36 -1.36 3.86
C THR A 197 -2.67 -0.88 5.14
N LEU A 198 -2.88 -1.60 6.24
CA LEU A 198 -2.19 -1.39 7.52
C LEU A 198 -0.87 -2.15 7.55
N ARG A 199 0.17 -1.52 8.09
CA ARG A 199 1.54 -2.07 8.17
C ARG A 199 2.25 -1.54 9.41
N GLY A 200 3.19 -2.31 9.95
CA GLY A 200 3.99 -1.87 11.10
C GLY A 200 3.10 -1.52 12.29
N HIS A 201 3.22 -0.30 12.79
CA HIS A 201 2.47 0.17 13.93
C HIS A 201 1.87 1.56 13.66
N GLY A 202 0.75 1.86 14.30
CA GLY A 202 0.15 3.19 14.27
C GLY A 202 -1.20 3.26 14.99
N TRP A 203 -1.95 4.32 14.66
CA TRP A 203 -3.19 4.69 15.34
C TRP A 203 -4.33 4.94 14.36
N ILE A 204 -5.55 4.66 14.82
CA ILE A 204 -6.81 4.90 14.10
C ILE A 204 -7.73 5.73 15.01
N ALA A 205 -8.21 6.86 14.49
CA ALA A 205 -9.22 7.69 15.12
C ALA A 205 -10.50 7.75 14.25
N PHE A 206 -11.64 7.93 14.89
CA PHE A 206 -12.95 7.67 14.29
C PHE A 206 -13.79 8.94 14.20
N GLY A 207 -14.02 9.43 12.98
CA GLY A 207 -14.87 10.59 12.71
C GLY A 207 -14.27 11.95 13.11
N GLN A 208 -13.04 11.97 13.62
CA GLN A 208 -12.27 13.17 13.90
C GLN A 208 -10.77 12.89 13.92
N PRO A 209 -9.91 13.91 13.69
CA PRO A 209 -8.46 13.78 13.76
C PRO A 209 -7.98 13.24 15.11
N ARG A 210 -6.87 12.48 15.12
CA ARG A 210 -6.28 11.89 16.33
C ARG A 210 -5.97 12.93 17.41
N ALA A 211 -5.58 14.14 17.01
CA ALA A 211 -5.28 15.23 17.96
C ALA A 211 -6.51 15.73 18.75
N SER A 212 -7.72 15.37 18.32
CA SER A 212 -8.98 15.87 18.89
C SER A 212 -9.71 14.83 19.75
N THR A 213 -9.14 13.64 19.94
CA THR A 213 -9.79 12.55 20.69
C THR A 213 -8.77 11.73 21.49
N THR A 214 -9.23 11.12 22.57
CA THR A 214 -8.50 10.09 23.31
C THR A 214 -8.99 8.69 22.98
N ASP A 215 -10.11 8.57 22.25
CA ASP A 215 -10.68 7.32 21.78
C ASP A 215 -9.98 6.86 20.49
N ILE A 216 -8.77 6.34 20.68
CA ILE A 216 -7.86 5.94 19.60
C ILE A 216 -7.62 4.43 19.69
N VAL A 217 -7.71 3.76 18.56
CA VAL A 217 -7.27 2.36 18.43
C VAL A 217 -5.81 2.34 18.00
N GLU A 218 -4.96 1.68 18.77
CA GLU A 218 -3.58 1.40 18.38
C GLU A 218 -3.51 0.05 17.65
N TYR A 219 -2.79 -0.03 16.53
CA TYR A 219 -2.67 -1.25 15.73
C TYR A 219 -1.22 -1.67 15.56
N PHE A 220 -1.00 -2.99 15.52
CA PHE A 220 0.29 -3.61 15.30
C PHE A 220 0.12 -4.73 14.27
N CYS A 221 0.86 -4.62 13.17
CA CYS A 221 0.98 -5.61 12.11
C CYS A 221 2.37 -6.23 12.18
N GLU A 222 2.50 -7.28 12.99
CA GLU A 222 3.77 -7.93 13.30
C GLU A 222 3.92 -9.22 12.49
N GLN A 223 5.13 -9.51 12.01
CA GLN A 223 5.43 -10.83 11.45
C GLN A 223 5.47 -11.85 12.59
N VAL A 224 4.80 -12.99 12.41
CA VAL A 224 4.94 -14.11 13.33
C VAL A 224 6.37 -14.63 13.22
N PRO A 225 7.15 -14.68 14.32
CA PRO A 225 8.44 -15.36 14.31
C PRO A 225 8.24 -16.83 13.92
N GLU A 226 9.09 -17.34 13.02
CA GLU A 226 9.12 -18.78 12.67
C GLU A 226 9.38 -19.68 13.88
#